data_AF-A0A915NP06-F1
#
_entry.id   AF-A0A915NP06-F1
#
_cell.length_a   1.000
_cell.length_b   1.000
_cell.length_c   1.000
_cell.angle_alpha   90.00
_cell.angle_beta   90.00
_cell.angle_gamma   90.00
#
_symmetry.space_group_name_H-M   'P 1'
#
loop_
_entity.id
_entity.type
_entity.pdbx_description
1 polymer ?
#
loop_
_entity_poly.entity_id
_entity_poly.type
_entity_poly.pdbx_seq_one_letter_code
_entity_poly.pdbx_strand_id
1 'polypeptide(L)'
;EELIYVGLDPLDPYVDVRFTPTIPHCSMAALIGLAIHAKLKRSLPRNMKIIVRITPGSHSTEESINRQLADKERMCRLWGRIRYGVHWDRKEQTELAVKALNLRKVHSVQLSMDPFSGDSTALRQLWCKLSAPKVRATNPKVRITHELRDDGKPPYFLMHLEDGKKLMFRTDGFHIVDLVMRLNRLLGNPELAPKGIPFEEDEDVPDTELEDWLRKRSLKKTPSDFLI
;
A
#
# COMPACT_ATOMS: atom_id res chain seq x y z
N GLU A 1 -6.52 -30.61 -28.67
CA GLU A 1 -5.31 -29.75 -28.56
C GLU A 1 -5.13 -29.38 -27.10
N GLU A 2 -3.92 -29.53 -26.56
CA GLU A 2 -3.65 -29.15 -25.17
C GLU A 2 -3.69 -27.63 -25.04
N LEU A 3 -4.53 -27.14 -24.12
CA LEU A 3 -4.75 -25.71 -23.87
C LEU A 3 -3.80 -25.15 -22.80
N ILE A 4 -3.06 -26.01 -22.09
CA ILE A 4 -2.19 -25.63 -20.98
C ILE A 4 -0.86 -26.34 -21.15
N TYR A 5 0.24 -25.58 -21.18
CA TYR A 5 1.60 -26.08 -21.23
C TYR A 5 2.36 -25.61 -20.00
N VAL A 6 3.08 -26.52 -19.36
CA VAL A 6 3.91 -26.23 -18.19
C VAL A 6 5.35 -26.62 -18.51
N GLY A 7 6.21 -25.61 -18.63
CA GLY A 7 7.66 -25.78 -18.74
C GLY A 7 8.29 -25.75 -17.35
N LEU A 8 8.99 -26.83 -16.99
CA LEU A 8 9.70 -26.96 -15.72
C LEU A 8 11.21 -26.79 -15.93
N ASP A 9 11.60 -25.77 -16.70
CA ASP A 9 13.00 -25.47 -16.90
C ASP A 9 13.65 -25.06 -15.55
N PRO A 10 14.84 -25.60 -15.20
CA PRO A 10 15.47 -25.34 -13.90
C PRO A 10 15.78 -23.86 -13.64
N LEU A 11 15.95 -23.07 -14.71
CA LEU A 11 16.32 -21.65 -14.66
C LEU A 11 15.12 -20.71 -14.82
N ASP A 12 14.14 -21.07 -15.67
CA ASP A 12 13.00 -20.21 -16.00
C ASP A 12 11.71 -21.04 -16.18
N PRO A 13 11.05 -21.47 -15.09
CA PRO A 13 9.80 -22.21 -15.19
C PRO A 13 8.69 -21.31 -15.75
N TYR A 14 7.87 -21.85 -16.66
CA TYR A 14 6.79 -21.09 -17.29
C TYR A 14 5.48 -21.87 -17.45
N VAL A 15 4.36 -21.16 -17.47
CA VAL A 15 3.04 -21.68 -17.82
C VAL A 15 2.50 -20.90 -19.01
N ASP A 16 2.12 -21.60 -20.07
CA ASP A 16 1.39 -21.05 -21.21
C ASP A 16 -0.05 -21.58 -21.21
N VAL A 17 -1.01 -20.66 -21.10
CA VAL A 17 -2.45 -20.97 -21.11
C VAL A 17 -3.09 -20.35 -22.33
N ARG A 18 -3.71 -21.21 -23.14
CA ARG A 18 -4.55 -20.85 -24.27
C ARG A 18 -6.01 -20.95 -23.90
N PHE A 19 -6.78 -19.91 -24.20
CA PHE A 19 -8.23 -19.94 -24.01
C PHE A 19 -8.97 -19.58 -25.29
N THR A 20 -10.13 -20.22 -25.48
CA THR A 20 -10.98 -20.03 -26.65
C THR A 20 -12.21 -19.24 -26.24
N PRO A 21 -12.41 -18.00 -26.74
CA PRO A 21 -13.63 -17.24 -26.47
C PRO A 21 -14.83 -17.90 -27.14
N THR A 22 -16.01 -17.79 -26.53
CA THR A 22 -17.23 -18.44 -27.01
C THR A 22 -17.72 -17.90 -28.37
N ILE A 23 -17.32 -16.67 -28.75
CA ILE A 23 -17.75 -15.97 -29.97
C ILE A 23 -16.56 -15.19 -30.58
N PRO A 24 -16.37 -15.20 -31.91
CA PRO A 24 -15.22 -14.58 -32.59
C PRO A 24 -15.14 -13.04 -32.52
N HIS A 25 -16.19 -12.38 -32.03
CA HIS A 25 -16.25 -10.92 -31.84
C HIS A 25 -16.48 -10.52 -30.37
N CYS A 26 -16.16 -11.40 -29.42
CA CYS A 26 -16.38 -11.14 -28.01
C CYS A 26 -15.51 -9.96 -27.51
N SER A 27 -16.16 -8.90 -27.02
CA SER A 27 -15.48 -7.76 -26.38
C SER A 27 -14.88 -8.10 -25.01
N MET A 28 -15.35 -9.17 -24.38
CA MET A 28 -14.89 -9.63 -23.07
C MET A 28 -13.67 -10.54 -23.12
N ALA A 29 -13.21 -10.95 -24.31
CA ALA A 29 -12.06 -11.86 -24.46
C ALA A 29 -10.79 -11.32 -23.77
N ALA A 30 -10.56 -10.01 -23.86
CA ALA A 30 -9.46 -9.35 -23.13
C ALA A 30 -9.62 -9.44 -21.60
N LEU A 31 -10.83 -9.22 -21.07
CA LEU A 31 -11.11 -9.32 -19.63
C LEU A 31 -10.93 -10.74 -19.10
N ILE A 32 -11.33 -11.75 -19.89
CA ILE A 32 -11.16 -13.16 -19.55
C ILE A 32 -9.66 -13.51 -19.46
N GLY A 33 -8.86 -13.12 -20.46
CA GLY A 33 -7.41 -13.33 -20.44
C GLY A 33 -6.73 -12.67 -19.24
N LEU A 34 -7.15 -11.44 -18.90
CA LEU A 34 -6.69 -10.72 -17.71
C LEU A 34 -7.04 -11.43 -16.40
N ALA A 35 -8.26 -11.96 -16.29
CA ALA A 35 -8.72 -12.68 -15.10
C ALA A 35 -7.96 -14.00 -14.90
N ILE A 36 -7.73 -14.74 -15.99
CA ILE A 36 -6.90 -15.96 -15.98
C ILE A 36 -5.49 -15.61 -15.51
N HIS A 37 -4.87 -14.59 -16.10
CA HIS A 37 -3.53 -14.17 -15.72
C HIS A 37 -3.44 -13.77 -14.24
N ALA A 38 -4.42 -13.01 -13.74
CA ALA A 38 -4.48 -12.59 -12.34
C ALA A 38 -4.69 -13.77 -11.38
N LYS A 39 -5.48 -14.78 -11.77
CA LYS A 39 -5.68 -15.99 -10.97
C LYS A 39 -4.41 -16.84 -10.91
N LEU A 40 -3.76 -17.07 -12.05
CA LEU A 40 -2.51 -17.82 -12.13
C LEU A 40 -1.41 -17.16 -11.30
N LYS A 41 -1.28 -15.83 -11.36
CA LYS A 41 -0.29 -15.11 -10.56
C LYS A 41 -0.50 -15.23 -9.05
N ARG A 42 -1.74 -15.49 -8.59
CA ARG A 42 -2.05 -15.71 -7.18
C ARG A 42 -1.85 -17.17 -6.77
N SER A 43 -2.10 -18.11 -7.68
CA SER A 43 -2.04 -19.54 -7.41
C SER A 43 -0.66 -20.15 -7.65
N LEU A 44 0.17 -19.54 -8.49
CA LEU A 44 1.49 -20.04 -8.86
C LEU A 44 2.62 -19.37 -8.06
N PRO A 45 3.76 -20.05 -7.89
CA PRO A 45 4.97 -19.47 -7.31
C PRO A 45 5.43 -18.19 -8.03
N ARG A 46 6.02 -17.24 -7.29
CA ARG A 46 6.44 -15.92 -7.82
C ARG A 46 7.52 -15.99 -8.90
N ASN A 47 8.29 -17.07 -8.92
CA ASN A 47 9.38 -17.32 -9.87
C ASN A 47 8.90 -17.93 -11.19
N MET A 48 7.59 -18.17 -11.37
CA MET A 48 7.06 -18.78 -12.58
C MET A 48 6.56 -17.73 -13.57
N LYS A 49 7.04 -17.81 -14.82
CA LYS A 49 6.59 -16.94 -15.91
C LYS A 49 5.21 -17.37 -16.40
N ILE A 50 4.29 -16.42 -16.48
CA ILE A 50 2.91 -16.69 -16.90
C ILE A 50 2.68 -16.09 -18.28
N ILE A 51 2.17 -16.90 -19.20
CA ILE A 51 1.82 -16.54 -20.57
C ILE A 51 0.35 -16.91 -20.77
N VAL A 52 -0.47 -15.94 -21.18
CA VAL A 52 -1.90 -16.15 -21.46
C VAL A 52 -2.21 -15.61 -22.85
N ARG A 53 -2.78 -16.45 -23.72
CA ARG A 53 -3.06 -16.13 -25.12
C ARG A 53 -4.40 -16.70 -25.57
N ILE A 54 -4.98 -16.10 -26.60
CA ILE A 54 -6.14 -16.64 -27.30
C ILE A 54 -5.68 -17.73 -28.28
N THR A 55 -6.46 -18.80 -28.38
CA THR A 55 -6.26 -19.88 -29.37
C THR A 55 -6.31 -19.30 -30.80
N PRO A 56 -5.33 -19.59 -31.67
CA PRO A 56 -5.27 -19.01 -33.02
C PRO A 56 -6.49 -19.37 -33.85
N GLY A 57 -6.96 -18.43 -34.68
CA GLY A 57 -8.15 -18.55 -35.51
C GLY A 57 -9.49 -18.48 -34.74
N SER A 58 -9.47 -18.27 -33.42
CA SER A 58 -10.69 -18.28 -32.59
C SER A 58 -11.32 -16.90 -32.40
N HIS A 59 -10.62 -15.82 -32.72
CA HIS A 59 -11.13 -14.46 -32.56
C HIS A 59 -10.62 -13.51 -33.64
N SER A 60 -11.51 -12.65 -34.12
CA SER A 60 -11.24 -11.68 -35.20
C SER A 60 -10.14 -10.66 -34.88
N THR A 61 -9.90 -10.35 -33.60
CA THR A 61 -8.86 -9.41 -33.15
C THR A 61 -7.87 -10.07 -32.20
N GLU A 62 -7.63 -11.38 -32.36
CA GLU A 62 -6.76 -12.17 -31.49
C GLU A 62 -5.35 -11.59 -31.35
N GLU A 63 -4.74 -11.08 -32.44
CA GLU A 63 -3.40 -10.49 -32.40
C GLU A 63 -3.34 -9.25 -31.51
N SER A 64 -4.34 -8.37 -31.63
CA SER A 64 -4.45 -7.17 -30.81
C SER A 64 -4.63 -7.51 -29.33
N ILE A 65 -5.46 -8.52 -29.03
CA ILE A 65 -5.69 -8.97 -27.65
C ILE A 65 -4.44 -9.66 -27.07
N ASN A 66 -3.75 -10.50 -27.85
CA ASN A 66 -2.52 -11.16 -27.42
C ASN A 66 -1.40 -10.14 -27.16
N ARG A 67 -1.27 -9.11 -28.00
CA ARG A 67 -0.35 -7.99 -27.76
C ARG A 67 -0.69 -7.24 -26.47
N GLN A 68 -1.99 -7.00 -26.25
CA GLN A 68 -2.51 -6.36 -25.05
C GLN A 68 -2.27 -7.16 -23.76
N LEU A 69 -2.29 -8.50 -23.83
CA LEU A 69 -2.00 -9.39 -22.70
C LEU A 69 -0.50 -9.53 -22.44
N ALA A 70 0.33 -9.40 -23.48
CA ALA A 70 1.79 -9.43 -23.37
C ALA A 70 2.40 -8.12 -22.83
N ASP A 71 1.65 -7.00 -22.91
CA ASP A 71 2.07 -5.69 -22.41
C ASP A 71 2.15 -5.67 -20.88
N LYS A 72 3.38 -5.77 -20.36
CA LYS A 72 3.69 -5.80 -18.92
C LYS A 72 3.24 -4.52 -18.20
N GLU A 73 3.39 -3.34 -18.80
CA GLU A 73 3.00 -2.08 -18.16
C GLU A 73 1.48 -2.01 -17.98
N ARG A 74 0.75 -2.40 -19.02
CA ARG A 74 -0.71 -2.43 -18.99
C ARG A 74 -1.22 -3.47 -18.00
N MET A 75 -0.59 -4.65 -17.94
CA MET A 75 -0.87 -5.66 -16.91
C MET A 75 -0.64 -5.10 -15.51
N CYS A 76 0.50 -4.44 -15.28
CA CYS A 76 0.86 -3.86 -13.99
C CYS A 76 -0.12 -2.77 -13.54
N ARG A 77 -0.51 -1.84 -14.43
CA ARG A 77 -1.50 -0.79 -14.12
C ARG A 77 -2.87 -1.39 -13.78
N LEU A 78 -3.34 -2.36 -14.55
CA LEU A 78 -4.60 -3.04 -14.29
C LEU A 78 -4.54 -3.86 -12.98
N TRP A 79 -3.42 -4.54 -12.72
CA TRP A 79 -3.18 -5.21 -11.44
C TRP A 79 -3.11 -4.27 -10.27
N GLY A 80 -2.62 -3.04 -10.46
CA GLY A 80 -2.76 -1.98 -9.46
C GLY A 80 -4.23 -1.87 -9.06
N ARG A 81 -5.11 -1.61 -10.04
CA ARG A 81 -6.57 -1.50 -9.86
C ARG A 81 -7.21 -2.72 -9.20
N ILE A 82 -6.84 -3.93 -9.63
CA ILE A 82 -7.38 -5.18 -9.06
C ILE A 82 -6.83 -5.45 -7.64
N ARG A 83 -5.58 -5.07 -7.33
CA ARG A 83 -5.01 -5.18 -5.98
C ARG A 83 -5.61 -4.18 -5.00
N TYR A 84 -5.97 -2.96 -5.46
CA TYR A 84 -6.57 -1.94 -4.60
C TYR A 84 -7.83 -2.42 -3.85
N GLY A 85 -8.63 -3.32 -4.45
CA GLY A 85 -9.82 -3.88 -3.80
C GLY A 85 -9.62 -5.18 -3.03
N VAL A 86 -8.53 -5.93 -3.28
CA VAL A 86 -8.44 -7.36 -2.90
C VAL A 86 -7.33 -7.65 -1.88
N HIS A 87 -6.35 -6.77 -1.69
CA HIS A 87 -5.30 -6.93 -0.67
C HIS A 87 -5.28 -5.74 0.28
N TRP A 88 -6.18 -5.77 1.26
CA TRP A 88 -6.25 -4.76 2.32
C TRP A 88 -5.35 -5.18 3.49
N ASP A 89 -4.04 -4.93 3.38
CA ASP A 89 -3.13 -5.09 4.52
C ASP A 89 -3.31 -3.90 5.47
N ARG A 90 -3.85 -4.20 6.66
CA ARG A 90 -4.11 -3.20 7.71
C ARG A 90 -2.88 -2.38 8.09
N LYS A 91 -1.67 -2.97 8.08
CA LYS A 91 -0.45 -2.24 8.43
C LYS A 91 -0.12 -1.18 7.39
N GLU A 92 -0.16 -1.57 6.12
CA GLU A 92 0.10 -0.67 4.99
C GLU A 92 -0.92 0.47 4.95
N GLN A 93 -2.21 0.14 5.15
CA GLN A 93 -3.28 1.13 5.20
C GLN A 93 -3.12 2.10 6.37
N THR A 94 -2.68 1.61 7.54
CA THR A 94 -2.38 2.47 8.70
C THR A 94 -1.30 3.48 8.34
N GLU A 95 -0.20 3.05 7.72
CA GLU A 95 0.90 3.94 7.34
C GLU A 95 0.47 4.97 6.29
N LEU A 96 -0.39 4.60 5.33
CA LEU A 96 -0.91 5.52 4.32
C LEU A 96 -1.89 6.54 4.91
N ALA A 97 -2.75 6.11 5.83
CA ALA A 97 -3.64 7.00 6.56
C ALA A 97 -2.83 8.00 7.40
N VAL A 98 -1.77 7.53 8.06
CA VAL A 98 -0.86 8.37 8.85
C VAL A 98 -0.03 9.32 7.96
N LYS A 99 0.38 8.90 6.75
CA LYS A 99 1.04 9.78 5.78
C LYS A 99 0.13 10.91 5.31
N ALA A 100 -1.17 10.68 5.20
CA ALA A 100 -2.15 11.72 4.87
C ALA A 100 -2.55 12.61 6.05
N LEU A 101 -2.19 12.21 7.28
CA LEU A 101 -2.60 12.92 8.49
C LEU A 101 -1.88 14.25 8.62
N ASN A 102 -2.68 15.32 8.71
CA ASN A 102 -2.19 16.69 8.84
C ASN A 102 -2.96 17.43 9.94
N LEU A 103 -2.24 17.98 10.91
CA LEU A 103 -2.80 18.61 12.12
C LEU A 103 -2.79 20.15 12.08
N ARG A 104 -2.65 20.77 10.89
CA ARG A 104 -2.62 22.24 10.75
C ARG A 104 -3.82 22.95 11.39
N LYS A 105 -5.03 22.40 11.27
CA LYS A 105 -6.28 23.00 11.79
C LYS A 105 -6.60 22.64 13.25
N VAL A 106 -5.66 22.01 13.96
CA VAL A 106 -5.90 21.44 15.30
C VAL A 106 -5.13 22.24 16.35
N HIS A 107 -5.85 22.73 17.36
CA HIS A 107 -5.27 23.48 18.47
C HIS A 107 -4.78 22.54 19.59
N SER A 108 -5.63 21.61 20.02
CA SER A 108 -5.27 20.64 21.06
C SER A 108 -5.98 19.31 20.92
N VAL A 109 -5.26 18.23 21.26
CA VAL A 109 -5.77 16.86 21.30
C VAL A 109 -5.61 16.34 22.72
N GLN A 110 -6.71 15.89 23.32
CA GLN A 110 -6.77 15.27 24.63
C GLN A 110 -7.13 13.80 24.47
N LEU A 111 -6.24 12.90 24.88
CA LEU A 111 -6.41 11.46 24.81
C LEU A 111 -6.72 10.97 26.22
N SER A 112 -7.80 10.21 26.39
CA SER A 112 -8.19 9.73 27.72
C SER A 112 -8.51 8.25 27.67
N MET A 113 -7.67 7.43 28.31
CA MET A 113 -7.79 5.97 28.28
C MET A 113 -7.44 5.33 29.60
N ASP A 114 -8.07 4.19 29.85
CA ASP A 114 -7.66 3.23 30.84
C ASP A 114 -6.72 2.19 30.19
N PRO A 115 -5.44 2.10 30.59
CA PRO A 115 -4.46 1.20 29.97
C PRO A 115 -4.74 -0.29 30.25
N PHE A 116 -5.55 -0.61 31.26
CA PHE A 116 -5.92 -1.99 31.59
C PHE A 116 -7.17 -2.46 30.85
N SER A 117 -7.92 -1.54 30.25
CA SER A 117 -9.03 -1.88 29.36
C SER A 117 -8.52 -2.48 28.04
N GLY A 118 -9.11 -3.61 27.61
CA GLY A 118 -8.71 -4.32 26.38
C GLY A 118 -8.90 -3.49 25.10
N ASP A 119 -9.86 -2.57 25.10
CA ASP A 119 -10.22 -1.75 23.95
C ASP A 119 -9.30 -0.53 23.73
N SER A 120 -8.35 -0.28 24.64
CA SER A 120 -7.45 0.87 24.59
C SER A 120 -6.30 0.76 23.58
N THR A 121 -6.14 -0.41 22.96
CA THR A 121 -5.05 -0.70 22.00
C THR A 121 -5.04 0.28 20.83
N ALA A 122 -6.21 0.60 20.27
CA ALA A 122 -6.31 1.51 19.13
C ALA A 122 -5.93 2.96 19.49
N LEU A 123 -6.40 3.45 20.65
CA LEU A 123 -6.05 4.80 21.11
C LEU A 123 -4.56 4.92 21.43
N ARG A 124 -3.97 3.88 22.05
CA ARG A 124 -2.52 3.83 22.33
C ARG A 124 -1.70 3.87 21.04
N GLN A 125 -2.11 3.11 20.03
CA GLN A 125 -1.44 3.14 18.71
C GLN A 125 -1.60 4.53 18.06
N LEU A 126 -2.79 5.13 18.13
CA LEU A 126 -3.03 6.49 17.62
C LEU A 126 -2.14 7.51 18.31
N TRP A 127 -2.02 7.45 19.65
CA TRP A 127 -1.17 8.35 20.41
C TRP A 127 0.28 8.31 19.93
N CYS A 128 0.82 7.11 19.69
CA CYS A 128 2.15 6.93 19.13
C CYS A 128 2.27 7.54 17.72
N LYS A 129 1.27 7.32 16.86
CA LYS A 129 1.26 7.87 15.49
C LYS A 129 1.08 9.39 15.44
N LEU A 130 0.28 9.98 16.33
CA LEU A 130 0.15 11.44 16.48
C LEU A 130 1.46 12.09 16.96
N SER A 131 2.22 11.35 17.77
CA SER A 131 3.53 11.79 18.26
C SER A 131 4.66 11.60 17.24
N ALA A 132 4.37 10.99 16.08
CA ALA A 132 5.37 10.75 15.05
C ALA A 132 5.96 12.07 14.51
N PRO A 133 7.28 12.13 14.24
CA PRO A 133 7.94 13.36 13.80
C PRO A 133 7.32 13.99 12.55
N LYS A 134 6.87 13.16 11.60
CA LYS A 134 6.21 13.61 10.36
C LYS A 134 4.91 14.36 10.64
N VAL A 135 4.09 13.82 11.55
CA VAL A 135 2.80 14.44 11.92
C VAL A 135 3.03 15.70 12.74
N ARG A 136 3.96 15.67 13.70
CA ARG A 136 4.33 16.85 14.50
C ARG A 136 4.97 17.97 13.68
N ALA A 137 5.67 17.64 12.59
CA ALA A 137 6.20 18.64 11.67
C ALA A 137 5.10 19.45 10.96
N THR A 138 3.89 18.89 10.80
CA THR A 138 2.78 19.64 10.19
C THR A 138 2.27 20.78 11.06
N ASN A 139 2.31 20.62 12.38
CA ASN A 139 1.94 21.63 13.35
C ASN A 139 2.76 21.45 14.65
N PRO A 140 3.87 22.19 14.82
CA PRO A 140 4.70 22.11 16.03
C PRO A 140 4.03 22.65 17.30
N LYS A 141 3.00 23.49 17.16
CA LYS A 141 2.31 24.16 18.27
C LYS A 141 1.17 23.34 18.86
N VAL A 142 0.77 22.25 18.20
CA VAL A 142 -0.34 21.40 18.65
C VAL A 142 -0.07 20.85 20.04
N ARG A 143 -1.01 21.06 20.98
CA ARG A 143 -0.90 20.52 22.33
C ARG A 143 -1.52 19.13 22.39
N ILE A 144 -0.71 18.10 22.59
CA ILE A 144 -1.17 16.72 22.80
C ILE A 144 -1.06 16.41 24.29
N THR A 145 -2.20 16.23 24.94
CA THR A 145 -2.31 15.87 26.37
C THR A 145 -2.91 14.48 26.47
N HIS A 146 -2.42 13.68 27.42
CA HIS A 146 -2.96 12.35 27.70
C HIS A 146 -3.32 12.24 29.18
N GLU A 147 -4.47 11.65 29.47
CA GLU A 147 -4.95 11.35 30.81
C GLU A 147 -5.13 9.83 30.92
N LEU A 148 -4.46 9.24 31.90
CA LEU A 148 -4.65 7.84 32.24
C LEU A 148 -5.70 7.76 33.34
N ARG A 149 -6.75 7.00 33.09
CA ARG A 149 -7.85 6.75 34.03
C ARG A 149 -7.83 5.30 34.50
N ASP A 150 -8.50 5.03 35.62
CA ASP A 150 -8.71 3.68 36.18
C ASP A 150 -10.22 3.51 36.49
N ASP A 151 -11.06 3.98 35.57
CA ASP A 151 -12.51 4.03 35.74
C ASP A 151 -13.23 2.88 35.01
N GLY A 152 -12.50 1.98 34.34
CA GLY A 152 -13.05 0.91 33.51
C GLY A 152 -13.92 1.44 32.36
N LYS A 153 -13.85 2.73 32.06
CA LYS A 153 -14.68 3.36 31.03
C LYS A 153 -14.00 3.29 29.67
N PRO A 154 -14.81 3.33 28.61
CA PRO A 154 -14.32 3.34 27.24
C PRO A 154 -13.28 4.44 26.96
N PRO A 155 -12.19 4.10 26.23
CA PRO A 155 -11.21 5.08 25.78
C PRO A 155 -11.82 6.06 24.76
N TYR A 156 -11.54 7.34 24.95
CA TYR A 156 -11.97 8.39 24.03
C TYR A 156 -10.88 9.43 23.82
N PHE A 157 -11.01 10.21 22.76
CA PHE A 157 -10.21 11.41 22.59
C PHE A 157 -11.06 12.60 22.17
N LEU A 158 -10.58 13.77 22.58
CA LEU A 158 -11.22 15.06 22.32
C LEU A 158 -10.26 15.91 21.51
N MET A 159 -10.75 16.53 20.44
CA MET A 159 -9.98 17.38 19.57
C MET A 159 -10.62 18.76 19.50
N HIS A 160 -9.81 19.78 19.75
CA HIS A 160 -10.17 21.18 19.62
C HIS A 160 -9.59 21.71 18.31
N LEU A 161 -10.47 22.13 17.40
CA LEU A 161 -10.07 22.72 16.12
C LEU A 161 -9.92 24.23 16.25
N GLU A 162 -9.21 24.84 15.30
CA GLU A 162 -9.09 26.30 15.19
C GLU A 162 -10.45 26.98 14.96
N ASP A 163 -11.39 26.29 14.31
CA ASP A 163 -12.77 26.76 14.08
C ASP A 163 -13.62 26.81 15.38
N GLY A 164 -13.05 26.54 16.55
CA GLY A 164 -13.75 26.48 17.84
C GLY A 164 -14.59 25.21 18.06
N LYS A 165 -14.69 24.33 17.05
CA LYS A 165 -15.38 23.05 17.15
C LYS A 165 -14.62 22.08 18.05
N LYS A 166 -15.37 21.37 18.91
CA LYS A 166 -14.86 20.27 19.75
C LYS A 166 -15.41 18.96 19.21
N LEU A 167 -14.52 18.05 18.82
CA LEU A 167 -14.88 16.71 18.37
C LEU A 167 -14.52 15.69 19.45
N MET A 168 -15.48 14.87 19.85
CA MET A 168 -15.26 13.74 20.76
C MET A 168 -15.39 12.43 20.00
N PHE A 169 -14.42 11.54 20.15
CA PHE A 169 -14.38 10.24 19.52
C PHE A 169 -14.26 9.15 20.56
N ARG A 170 -15.25 8.25 20.59
CA ARG A 170 -15.13 6.98 21.31
C ARG A 170 -14.33 6.01 20.45
N THR A 171 -13.40 5.29 21.06
CA THR A 171 -12.46 4.41 20.34
C THR A 171 -12.75 2.93 20.54
N ASP A 172 -13.86 2.64 21.22
CA ASP A 172 -14.35 1.30 21.54
C ASP A 172 -14.58 0.47 20.27
N GLY A 173 -13.87 -0.66 20.15
CA GLY A 173 -14.00 -1.57 19.02
C GLY A 173 -13.51 -1.02 17.67
N PHE A 174 -12.89 0.17 17.63
CA PHE A 174 -12.30 0.71 16.41
C PHE A 174 -10.89 0.17 16.20
N HIS A 175 -10.55 -0.15 14.96
CA HIS A 175 -9.17 -0.38 14.58
C HIS A 175 -8.45 0.96 14.30
N ILE A 176 -7.13 0.99 14.43
CA ILE A 176 -6.34 2.21 14.23
C ILE A 176 -6.54 2.84 12.83
N VAL A 177 -6.66 2.00 11.79
CA VAL A 177 -6.88 2.45 10.40
C VAL A 177 -8.15 3.29 10.29
N ASP A 178 -9.26 2.75 10.78
CA ASP A 178 -10.57 3.40 10.71
C ASP A 178 -10.59 4.70 11.52
N LEU A 179 -9.88 4.71 12.65
CA LEU A 179 -9.75 5.87 13.50
C LEU A 179 -9.00 7.01 12.81
N VAL A 180 -7.87 6.71 12.16
CA VAL A 180 -7.07 7.70 11.43
C VAL A 180 -7.79 8.16 10.16
N MET A 181 -8.44 7.25 9.42
CA MET A 181 -9.24 7.61 8.24
C MET A 181 -10.41 8.53 8.62
N ARG A 182 -11.12 8.23 9.70
CA ARG A 182 -12.22 9.06 10.20
C ARG A 182 -11.73 10.43 10.67
N LEU A 183 -10.56 10.48 11.33
CA LEU A 183 -9.90 11.71 11.71
C LEU A 183 -9.54 12.56 10.49
N ASN A 184 -8.93 11.95 9.46
CA ASN A 184 -8.60 12.61 8.20
C ASN A 184 -9.85 13.18 7.53
N ARG A 185 -10.93 12.40 7.42
CA ARG A 185 -12.20 12.84 6.85
C ARG A 185 -12.75 14.09 7.56
N LEU A 186 -12.65 14.15 8.90
CA LEU A 186 -13.17 15.28 9.68
C LEU A 186 -12.27 16.51 9.65
N LEU A 187 -10.97 16.34 9.41
CA LEU A 187 -10.04 17.44 9.16
C LEU A 187 -10.10 17.97 7.72
N GLY A 188 -10.82 17.26 6.83
CA GLY A 188 -10.86 17.55 5.39
C GLY A 188 -9.62 17.09 4.64
N ASN A 189 -8.84 16.18 5.23
CA ASN A 189 -7.69 15.54 4.60
C ASN A 189 -8.15 14.31 3.79
N PRO A 190 -7.39 13.87 2.77
CA PRO A 190 -7.65 12.59 2.13
C PRO A 190 -7.55 11.45 3.16
N GLU A 191 -8.47 10.46 3.08
CA GLU A 191 -8.50 9.36 4.06
C GLU A 191 -7.21 8.54 4.06
N LEU A 192 -6.63 8.37 2.88
CA LEU A 192 -5.37 7.68 2.62
C LEU A 192 -4.50 8.56 1.74
N ALA A 193 -3.19 8.60 2.02
CA ALA A 193 -2.26 9.20 1.09
C ALA A 193 -2.29 8.42 -0.23
N PRO A 194 -2.07 9.07 -1.39
CA PRO A 194 -1.84 8.32 -2.62
C PRO A 194 -0.72 7.31 -2.35
N LYS A 195 -1.02 6.02 -2.54
CA LYS A 195 0.03 5.01 -2.64
C LYS A 195 0.87 5.48 -3.82
N GLY A 196 2.09 5.96 -3.56
CA GLY A 196 3.11 5.96 -4.59
C GLY A 196 3.07 4.60 -5.25
N ILE A 197 3.24 4.57 -6.58
CA ILE A 197 3.31 3.32 -7.34
C ILE A 197 4.22 2.39 -6.53
N PRO A 198 3.78 1.18 -6.12
CA PRO A 198 4.67 0.28 -5.43
C PRO A 198 5.79 -0.04 -6.41
N PHE A 199 7.01 0.36 -6.06
CA PHE A 199 8.21 0.33 -6.90
C PHE A 199 8.11 1.27 -8.11
N GLU A 200 8.85 2.39 -8.07
CA GLU A 200 9.77 2.61 -9.17
C GLU A 200 10.64 1.35 -9.17
N GLU A 201 10.70 0.64 -10.31
CA GLU A 201 11.75 -0.35 -10.50
C GLU A 201 13.04 0.33 -10.03
N ASP A 202 13.86 -0.37 -9.23
CA ASP A 202 15.26 0.01 -9.18
C ASP A 202 15.66 0.06 -10.65
N GLU A 203 15.76 1.26 -11.25
CA GLU A 203 16.48 1.41 -12.50
C GLU A 203 17.80 0.70 -12.23
N ASP A 204 18.17 -0.26 -13.08
CA ASP A 204 19.49 -0.88 -13.00
C ASP A 204 20.51 0.25 -13.18
N VAL A 205 20.90 0.86 -12.06
CA VAL A 205 21.92 1.90 -12.01
C VAL A 205 23.18 1.19 -12.45
N PRO A 206 23.79 1.55 -13.60
CA PRO A 206 25.00 0.89 -14.04
C PRO A 206 26.06 1.01 -12.95
N ASP A 207 26.84 -0.05 -12.71
CA ASP A 207 27.79 -0.15 -11.58
C ASP A 207 28.65 1.12 -11.41
N THR A 208 28.96 1.81 -12.50
CA THR A 208 29.66 3.09 -12.56
C THR A 208 29.00 4.22 -11.76
N GLU A 209 27.67 4.35 -11.79
CA GLU A 209 26.91 5.37 -11.06
C GLU A 209 26.74 5.01 -9.58
N LEU A 210 26.62 3.71 -9.26
CA LEU A 210 26.61 3.21 -7.89
C LEU A 210 27.98 3.43 -7.21
N GLU A 211 29.07 3.17 -7.92
CA GLU A 211 30.42 3.45 -7.43
C GLU A 211 30.65 4.95 -7.23
N ASP A 212 30.22 5.81 -8.16
CA ASP A 212 30.38 7.27 -8.03
C ASP A 212 29.52 7.85 -6.90
N TRP A 213 28.34 7.27 -6.66
CA TRP A 213 27.48 7.56 -5.50
C TRP A 213 28.12 7.13 -4.17
N LEU A 214 28.69 5.93 -4.11
CA LEU A 214 29.44 5.44 -2.95
C LEU A 214 30.69 6.29 -2.68
N ARG A 215 31.39 6.72 -3.74
CA ARG A 215 32.60 7.56 -3.65
C ARG A 215 32.30 8.96 -3.09
N LYS A 216 31.16 9.55 -3.47
CA LYS A 216 30.72 10.87 -2.98
C LYS A 216 30.27 10.84 -1.52
N ARG A 217 29.84 9.68 -1.00
CA ARG A 217 29.33 9.53 0.37
C ARG A 217 30.32 8.90 1.33
N SER A 218 31.35 8.24 0.82
CA SER A 218 32.50 7.79 1.60
C SER A 218 33.33 9.02 2.00
N LEU A 219 32.89 9.66 3.08
CA LEU A 219 33.77 10.45 3.95
C LEU A 219 35.05 9.63 4.12
N LYS A 220 36.18 10.16 3.61
CA LYS A 220 37.51 9.61 3.87
C LYS A 220 37.70 9.52 5.38
N LYS A 221 37.42 8.36 5.97
CA LYS A 221 38.09 7.95 7.18
C LYS A 221 39.31 7.19 6.70
N THR A 222 40.47 7.83 6.77
CA THR A 222 41.72 7.12 6.62
C THR A 222 41.93 6.24 7.86
N PRO A 223 42.61 5.09 7.73
CA PRO A 223 42.86 4.17 8.85
C PRO A 223 43.63 4.78 10.03
N SER A 224 44.16 6.00 9.87
CA SER A 224 44.82 6.79 10.92
C SER A 224 43.88 7.28 12.03
N ASP A 225 42.57 7.35 11.78
CA ASP A 225 41.62 7.97 12.72
C ASP A 225 41.10 7.01 13.81
N PHE A 226 41.62 5.76 13.84
CA PHE A 226 41.23 4.72 14.81
C PHE A 226 42.39 4.24 15.70
N LEU A 227 43.51 4.97 15.74
CA LEU A 227 44.59 4.73 16.70
C LEU A 227 44.86 6.00 17.52
N ILE A 228 44.22 6.08 18.69
CA ILE A 228 44.74 6.29 20.06
C ILE A 228 43.55 6.09 21.01
#